data_AF-A0A8K0SM48-F1
#
_entry.id   AF-A0A8K0SM48-F1
#
_cell.length_a   1.000
_cell.length_b   1.000
_cell.length_c   1.000
_cell.angle_alpha   90.00
_cell.angle_beta   90.00
_cell.angle_gamma   90.00
#
_symmetry.space_group_name_H-M   'P 1'
#
loop_
_entity.id
_entity.type
_entity.pdbx_description
1 polymer ?
#
loop_
_entity_poly.entity_id
_entity_poly.type
_entity_poly.pdbx_seq_one_letter_code
_entity_poly.pdbx_strand_id
1 'polypeptide(L)'
;MEISPIECLPPELLRMVLTNLDSLTTLRCAILSSRVLLRSFNADSSAIATRVLFNQLDARNVRPEAIAAVLALDLARPTRRQAEEFLSAHILHRNAEHGIRLTPNQATYLLQLHSAISRLTEDFITATFQHLITAAKECRVDQAQALTPSALERDRITRTFYIIEIFFNVFRTTSMSDMEEGLAMYHFLVGFARWEVEQITCVQEFLFFHVSPSFNEMAAHDVGWGKYEVPPVQWFGAPQIHSVYFKGLAVLDSLARAKTYDAQFKLFDHGQIPRGRDHNLFRALKGFKDMEGGRGRATVSQYNMEDYGISPHFDDPDGGPFSIWKWAHEGFPLHSAVYNRHRSRLRRWGYVMLDQARLKTLALCEERYQLREARPFRWSPPDFPPREDDDESWELSYRERARIYDEHGRGWWSAGDESKIVWRQAKEGPAKSPAKKSPAKAHIIPTSLEEARRIILALQWP
;
A
#
# COMPACT_ATOMS: atom_id res chain seq x y z
N MET A 1 -44.99 -13.16 -23.99
CA MET A 1 -43.79 -12.50 -23.44
C MET A 1 -44.18 -11.07 -23.16
N GLU A 2 -44.39 -10.73 -21.89
CA GLU A 2 -44.60 -9.33 -21.49
C GLU A 2 -43.29 -8.58 -21.70
N ILE A 3 -43.33 -7.53 -22.51
CA ILE A 3 -42.18 -6.64 -22.69
C ILE A 3 -42.05 -5.86 -21.39
N SER A 4 -40.86 -5.85 -20.79
CA SER A 4 -40.63 -5.13 -19.54
C SER A 4 -40.91 -3.63 -19.77
N PRO A 5 -41.67 -2.95 -18.88
CA PRO A 5 -42.00 -1.53 -19.05
C PRO A 5 -40.77 -0.63 -19.22
N ILE A 6 -39.62 -1.02 -18.65
CA ILE A 6 -38.36 -0.29 -18.79
C ILE A 6 -37.81 -0.35 -20.22
N GLU A 7 -38.02 -1.45 -20.95
CA GLU A 7 -37.52 -1.63 -22.32
C GLU A 7 -38.32 -0.82 -23.34
N CYS A 8 -39.50 -0.33 -22.96
CA CYS A 8 -40.32 0.57 -23.76
C CYS A 8 -39.91 2.05 -23.62
N LEU A 9 -38.97 2.38 -22.73
CA LEU A 9 -38.51 3.75 -22.55
C LEU A 9 -37.64 4.21 -23.73
N PRO A 10 -37.70 5.50 -24.11
CA PRO A 10 -36.78 6.09 -25.05
C PRO A 10 -35.30 5.90 -24.65
N PRO A 11 -34.37 5.77 -25.60
CA PRO A 11 -32.94 5.60 -25.31
C PRO A 11 -32.35 6.68 -24.40
N GLU A 12 -32.87 7.90 -24.44
CA GLU A 12 -32.49 9.03 -23.59
C GLU A 12 -32.81 8.75 -22.12
N LEU A 13 -34.03 8.29 -21.84
CA LEU A 13 -34.45 7.95 -20.48
C LEU A 13 -33.69 6.73 -19.96
N LEU A 14 -33.43 5.74 -20.82
CA LEU A 14 -32.60 4.59 -20.47
C LEU A 14 -31.18 5.01 -20.10
N ARG A 15 -30.57 5.91 -20.88
CA ARG A 15 -29.24 6.46 -20.53
C ARG A 15 -29.29 7.21 -19.21
N MET A 16 -30.32 8.03 -18.97
CA MET A 16 -30.51 8.69 -17.68
C MET A 16 -30.59 7.69 -16.52
N VAL A 17 -31.36 6.61 -16.66
CA VAL A 17 -31.43 5.54 -15.65
C VAL A 17 -30.04 4.94 -15.40
N LEU A 18 -29.32 4.58 -16.47
CA LEU A 18 -27.98 3.99 -16.35
C LEU A 18 -26.98 4.96 -15.69
N THR A 19 -27.05 6.26 -15.96
CA THR A 19 -26.17 7.27 -15.34
C THR A 19 -26.43 7.49 -13.84
N ASN A 20 -27.61 7.09 -13.33
CA ASN A 20 -27.96 7.25 -11.91
C ASN A 20 -27.70 5.99 -11.09
N LEU A 21 -27.07 4.96 -11.66
CA LEU A 21 -26.69 3.77 -10.90
C LEU A 21 -25.55 4.09 -9.92
N ASP A 22 -25.59 3.45 -8.75
CA ASP A 22 -24.68 3.74 -7.63
C ASP A 22 -23.29 3.11 -7.77
N SER A 23 -23.14 2.10 -8.63
CA SER A 23 -21.88 1.39 -8.79
C SER A 23 -21.69 0.80 -10.17
N LEU A 24 -20.43 0.61 -10.56
CA LEU A 24 -20.07 -0.05 -11.82
C LEU A 24 -20.48 -1.53 -11.85
N THR A 25 -20.57 -2.17 -10.69
CA THR A 25 -21.11 -3.54 -10.58
C THR A 25 -22.59 -3.55 -10.95
N THR A 26 -23.38 -2.62 -10.42
CA THR A 26 -24.81 -2.49 -10.76
C THR A 26 -24.99 -2.16 -12.23
N LEU A 27 -24.17 -1.25 -12.78
CA LEU A 27 -24.17 -0.93 -14.22
C LEU A 27 -23.89 -2.18 -15.06
N ARG A 28 -22.87 -2.96 -14.70
CA ARG A 28 -22.55 -4.22 -15.38
C ARG A 28 -23.73 -5.20 -15.34
N CYS A 29 -24.38 -5.38 -14.19
CA CYS A 29 -25.55 -6.24 -14.08
C CYS A 29 -26.71 -5.75 -14.96
N ALA A 30 -26.95 -4.43 -15.01
CA ALA A 30 -28.00 -3.83 -15.83
C ALA A 30 -27.77 -4.01 -17.33
N ILE A 31 -26.54 -3.79 -17.83
CA ILE A 31 -26.24 -3.98 -19.26
C ILE A 31 -26.26 -5.46 -19.67
N LEU A 32 -26.00 -6.38 -18.74
CA LEU A 32 -26.06 -7.82 -19.00
C LEU A 32 -27.48 -8.39 -18.94
N SER A 33 -28.42 -7.69 -18.30
CA SER A 33 -29.81 -8.17 -18.16
C SER A 33 -30.68 -7.90 -19.39
N SER A 34 -30.36 -6.89 -20.20
CA SER A 34 -31.15 -6.54 -21.40
C SER A 34 -30.32 -6.02 -22.56
N ARG A 35 -30.65 -6.47 -23.78
CA ARG A 35 -30.05 -5.96 -25.03
C ARG A 35 -30.37 -4.49 -25.27
N VAL A 36 -31.53 -4.01 -24.81
CA VAL A 36 -31.94 -2.61 -24.96
C VAL A 36 -31.05 -1.71 -24.09
N LEU A 37 -30.84 -2.10 -22.83
CA LEU A 37 -29.93 -1.41 -21.92
C LEU A 37 -28.48 -1.42 -22.42
N LEU A 38 -28.01 -2.55 -22.96
CA LEU A 38 -26.68 -2.64 -23.57
C LEU A 38 -26.52 -1.68 -24.77
N ARG A 39 -27.54 -1.57 -25.64
CA ARG A 39 -27.52 -0.64 -26.78
C ARG A 39 -27.49 0.81 -26.32
N SER A 40 -28.33 1.16 -25.34
CA SER A 40 -28.32 2.50 -24.73
C SER A 40 -26.98 2.83 -24.08
N PHE A 41 -26.35 1.86 -23.42
CA PHE A 41 -25.01 2.01 -22.87
C PHE A 41 -23.96 2.22 -23.96
N ASN A 42 -23.93 1.39 -25.00
CA ASN A 42 -22.93 1.48 -26.06
C ASN A 42 -22.97 2.81 -26.83
N ALA A 43 -24.11 3.50 -26.84
CA ALA A 43 -24.23 4.82 -27.45
C ALA A 43 -23.41 5.91 -26.72
N ASP A 44 -23.17 5.75 -25.41
CA ASP A 44 -22.39 6.70 -24.60
C ASP A 44 -21.72 6.03 -23.39
N SER A 45 -20.96 4.99 -23.67
CA SER A 45 -20.43 4.09 -22.63
C SER A 45 -19.46 4.80 -21.67
N SER A 46 -18.65 5.71 -22.21
CA SER A 46 -17.67 6.46 -21.44
C SER A 46 -18.33 7.45 -20.48
N ALA A 47 -19.29 8.26 -20.93
CA ALA A 47 -19.95 9.22 -20.05
C ALA A 47 -20.79 8.51 -18.97
N ILE A 48 -21.51 7.44 -19.34
CA ILE A 48 -22.29 6.64 -18.40
C ILE A 48 -21.38 6.03 -17.33
N ALA A 49 -20.31 5.33 -17.73
CA ALA A 49 -19.40 4.69 -16.78
C ALA A 49 -18.71 5.73 -15.87
N THR A 50 -18.31 6.89 -16.42
CA THR A 50 -17.68 7.96 -15.64
C THR A 50 -18.66 8.54 -14.63
N ARG A 51 -19.92 8.76 -15.02
CA ARG A 51 -20.93 9.27 -14.10
C ARG A 51 -21.25 8.28 -12.99
N VAL A 52 -21.40 7.00 -13.31
CA VAL A 52 -21.60 5.93 -12.31
C VAL A 52 -20.41 5.82 -11.36
N LEU A 53 -19.18 5.94 -11.88
CA LEU A 53 -17.98 6.02 -11.04
C LEU A 53 -18.03 7.23 -10.10
N PHE A 54 -18.44 8.40 -10.58
CA PHE A 54 -18.62 9.56 -9.71
C PHE A 54 -19.69 9.35 -8.64
N ASN A 55 -20.84 8.72 -8.97
CA ASN A 55 -21.85 8.39 -7.97
C ASN A 55 -21.26 7.48 -6.87
N GLN A 56 -20.45 6.49 -7.26
CA GLN A 56 -19.78 5.59 -6.31
C GLN A 56 -18.78 6.31 -5.40
N LEU A 57 -18.06 7.32 -5.92
CA LEU A 57 -17.13 8.14 -5.13
C LEU A 57 -17.87 9.15 -4.23
N ASP A 58 -18.95 9.73 -4.73
CA ASP A 58 -19.80 10.69 -4.01
C ASP A 58 -20.50 10.01 -2.82
N ALA A 59 -20.94 8.75 -2.99
CA ALA A 59 -21.57 7.96 -1.92
C ALA A 59 -20.66 7.75 -0.69
N ARG A 60 -19.33 7.81 -0.87
CA ARG A 60 -18.33 7.72 0.20
C ARG A 60 -17.67 9.04 0.55
N ASN A 61 -18.11 10.15 -0.07
CA ASN A 61 -17.49 11.45 0.05
C ASN A 61 -15.97 11.41 -0.23
N VAL A 62 -15.53 10.69 -1.27
CA VAL A 62 -14.09 10.56 -1.65
C VAL A 62 -13.76 11.11 -3.03
N ARG A 63 -14.73 11.73 -3.69
CA ARG A 63 -14.54 12.31 -5.03
C ARG A 63 -13.46 13.41 -5.07
N PRO A 64 -13.36 14.34 -4.11
CA PRO A 64 -12.30 15.36 -4.14
C PRO A 64 -10.91 14.75 -4.17
N GLU A 65 -10.66 13.74 -3.34
CA GLU A 65 -9.34 13.09 -3.24
C GLU A 65 -9.06 12.21 -4.46
N ALA A 66 -10.08 11.52 -4.97
CA ALA A 66 -9.99 10.75 -6.21
C ALA A 66 -9.59 11.63 -7.40
N ILE A 67 -10.19 12.80 -7.52
CA ILE A 67 -9.84 13.79 -8.54
C ILE A 67 -8.45 14.35 -8.30
N ALA A 68 -8.11 14.71 -7.07
CA ALA A 68 -6.76 15.19 -6.73
C ALA A 68 -5.70 14.15 -7.08
N ALA A 69 -5.96 12.85 -6.87
CA ALA A 69 -5.03 11.78 -7.23
C ALA A 69 -4.80 11.71 -8.75
N VAL A 70 -5.83 11.97 -9.56
CA VAL A 70 -5.73 12.07 -11.03
C VAL A 70 -4.93 13.31 -11.42
N LEU A 71 -5.26 14.49 -10.87
CA LEU A 71 -4.56 15.73 -11.20
C LEU A 71 -3.09 15.70 -10.77
N ALA A 72 -2.78 15.06 -9.64
CA ALA A 72 -1.41 14.85 -9.18
C ALA A 72 -0.59 13.98 -10.16
N LEU A 73 -1.24 13.07 -10.90
CA LEU A 73 -0.56 12.24 -11.90
C LEU A 73 0.00 13.09 -13.05
N ASP A 74 -0.68 14.18 -13.39
CA ASP A 74 -0.32 15.08 -14.48
C ASP A 74 0.76 16.11 -14.09
N LEU A 75 1.13 16.18 -12.80
CA LEU A 75 2.27 16.97 -12.33
C LEU A 75 3.59 16.34 -12.82
N ALA A 76 4.03 16.75 -14.01
CA ALA A 76 5.30 16.33 -14.57
C ALA A 76 6.46 16.99 -13.81
N ARG A 77 7.07 16.27 -12.85
CA ARG A 77 8.23 16.72 -12.06
C ARG A 77 8.00 18.08 -11.39
N PRO A 78 7.03 18.20 -10.46
CA PRO A 78 6.71 19.49 -9.86
C PRO A 78 7.92 20.12 -9.15
N THR A 79 8.04 21.44 -9.30
CA THR A 79 8.84 22.29 -8.42
C THR A 79 8.16 22.40 -7.05
N ARG A 80 8.90 22.84 -6.03
CA ARG A 80 8.33 23.07 -4.69
C ARG A 80 7.10 23.98 -4.73
N ARG A 81 7.18 25.08 -5.49
CA ARG A 81 6.07 26.02 -5.66
C ARG A 81 4.83 25.35 -6.26
N GLN A 82 4.99 24.55 -7.31
CA GLN A 82 3.87 23.84 -7.93
C GLN A 82 3.24 22.82 -6.98
N ALA A 83 4.06 22.12 -6.17
CA ALA A 83 3.55 21.24 -5.14
C ALA A 83 2.75 22.04 -4.09
N GLU A 84 3.29 23.14 -3.57
CA GLU A 84 2.59 24.01 -2.61
C GLU A 84 1.28 24.58 -3.17
N GLU A 85 1.27 25.03 -4.43
CA GLU A 85 0.07 25.48 -5.15
C GLU A 85 -0.96 24.35 -5.28
N PHE A 86 -0.53 23.14 -5.64
CA PHE A 86 -1.39 21.96 -5.71
C PHE A 86 -2.00 21.61 -4.33
N LEU A 87 -1.19 21.63 -3.27
CA LEU A 87 -1.67 21.34 -1.91
C LEU A 87 -2.68 22.38 -1.44
N SER A 88 -2.43 23.65 -1.70
CA SER A 88 -3.39 24.72 -1.39
C SER A 88 -4.71 24.49 -2.13
N ALA A 89 -4.65 24.22 -3.44
CA ALA A 89 -5.83 24.08 -4.26
C ALA A 89 -6.65 22.80 -3.97
N HIS A 90 -6.01 21.65 -3.77
CA HIS A 90 -6.72 20.37 -3.76
C HIS A 90 -6.74 19.66 -2.42
N ILE A 91 -5.78 19.92 -1.54
CA ILE A 91 -5.76 19.36 -0.19
C ILE A 91 -6.43 20.36 0.75
N LEU A 92 -5.86 21.53 0.98
CA LEU A 92 -6.35 22.45 2.03
C LEU A 92 -7.80 22.92 1.80
N HIS A 93 -8.19 23.17 0.55
CA HIS A 93 -9.55 23.59 0.21
C HIS A 93 -10.47 22.46 -0.22
N ARG A 94 -9.96 21.22 -0.30
CA ARG A 94 -10.72 20.03 -0.69
C ARG A 94 -11.61 20.27 -1.92
N ASN A 95 -11.08 20.97 -2.93
CA ASN A 95 -11.86 21.44 -4.07
C ASN A 95 -12.38 20.26 -4.89
N ALA A 96 -13.67 19.97 -4.75
CA ALA A 96 -14.41 19.17 -5.72
C ALA A 96 -14.62 20.02 -6.96
N GLU A 97 -13.72 19.95 -7.94
CA GLU A 97 -13.93 20.66 -9.19
C GLU A 97 -15.18 20.11 -9.88
N HIS A 98 -16.26 20.88 -9.79
CA HIS A 98 -17.51 20.59 -10.45
C HIS A 98 -17.30 20.77 -11.96
N GLY A 99 -17.39 19.68 -12.73
CA GLY A 99 -17.34 19.73 -14.19
C GLY A 99 -16.03 19.26 -14.83
N ILE A 100 -15.07 18.68 -14.08
CA ILE A 100 -13.94 17.99 -14.72
C ILE A 100 -14.45 16.89 -15.65
N ARG A 101 -14.01 16.96 -16.90
CA ARG A 101 -14.15 15.89 -17.88
C ARG A 101 -12.86 15.09 -17.90
N LEU A 102 -12.92 13.87 -17.38
CA LEU A 102 -11.79 12.96 -17.41
C LEU A 102 -11.50 12.53 -18.86
N THR A 103 -10.23 12.54 -19.23
CA THR A 103 -9.79 11.84 -20.45
C THR A 103 -9.99 10.32 -20.28
N PRO A 104 -10.08 9.54 -21.37
CA PRO A 104 -10.21 8.09 -21.28
C PRO A 104 -9.11 7.41 -20.45
N ASN A 105 -7.87 7.91 -20.53
CA ASN A 105 -6.74 7.41 -19.75
C ASN A 105 -6.90 7.71 -18.26
N GLN A 106 -7.30 8.94 -17.91
CA GLN A 106 -7.57 9.32 -16.53
C GLN A 106 -8.74 8.54 -15.93
N ALA A 107 -9.82 8.31 -16.71
CA ALA A 107 -10.95 7.48 -16.28
C ALA A 107 -10.53 6.02 -16.05
N THR A 108 -9.69 5.47 -16.94
CA THR A 108 -9.15 4.12 -16.79
C THR A 108 -8.26 3.99 -15.55
N TYR A 109 -7.37 4.97 -15.34
CA TYR A 109 -6.52 5.05 -14.16
C TYR A 109 -7.37 5.13 -12.89
N LEU A 110 -8.34 6.05 -12.83
CA LEU A 110 -9.19 6.23 -11.66
C LEU A 110 -10.01 4.98 -11.35
N LEU A 111 -10.50 4.28 -12.37
CA LEU A 111 -11.19 3.01 -12.22
C LEU A 111 -10.28 1.94 -11.60
N GLN A 112 -9.07 1.78 -12.13
CA GLN A 112 -8.09 0.83 -11.61
C GLN A 112 -7.70 1.16 -10.17
N LEU A 113 -7.44 2.43 -9.89
CA LEU A 113 -7.11 2.94 -8.57
C LEU A 113 -8.26 2.68 -7.59
N HIS A 114 -9.49 3.08 -7.90
CA HIS A 114 -10.63 2.88 -7.01
C HIS A 114 -10.89 1.40 -6.73
N SER A 115 -10.71 0.54 -7.74
CA SER A 115 -10.81 -0.90 -7.60
C SER A 115 -9.73 -1.46 -6.66
N ALA A 116 -8.49 -1.00 -6.78
CA ALA A 116 -7.39 -1.38 -5.90
C ALA A 116 -7.61 -0.88 -4.48
N ILE A 117 -7.99 0.39 -4.29
CA ILE A 117 -8.30 0.97 -2.98
C ILE A 117 -9.45 0.21 -2.32
N SER A 118 -10.52 -0.10 -3.05
CA SER A 118 -11.64 -0.87 -2.50
C SER A 118 -11.18 -2.22 -1.94
N ARG A 119 -10.32 -2.92 -2.67
CA ARG A 119 -9.73 -4.19 -2.21
C ARG A 119 -8.79 -4.01 -1.01
N LEU A 120 -7.88 -3.05 -1.08
CA LEU A 120 -6.95 -2.73 0.01
C LEU A 120 -7.69 -2.31 1.29
N THR A 121 -8.82 -1.60 1.17
CA THR A 121 -9.70 -1.26 2.30
C THR A 121 -10.25 -2.51 2.97
N GLU A 122 -10.77 -3.48 2.20
CA GLU A 122 -11.26 -4.75 2.78
C GLU A 122 -10.13 -5.57 3.42
N ASP A 123 -8.96 -5.61 2.78
CA ASP A 123 -7.80 -6.33 3.30
C ASP A 123 -7.28 -5.66 4.59
N PHE A 124 -7.26 -4.32 4.64
CA PHE A 124 -6.91 -3.55 5.83
C PHE A 124 -7.88 -3.84 6.98
N ILE A 125 -9.19 -3.80 6.72
CA ILE A 125 -10.21 -4.12 7.72
C ILE A 125 -9.99 -5.54 8.23
N THR A 126 -9.83 -6.50 7.33
CA THR A 126 -9.65 -7.91 7.70
C THR A 126 -8.43 -8.09 8.60
N ALA A 127 -7.28 -7.52 8.21
CA ALA A 127 -6.05 -7.61 8.98
C ALA A 127 -6.17 -6.91 10.34
N THR A 128 -6.70 -5.69 10.37
CA THR A 128 -6.79 -4.90 11.62
C THR A 128 -7.82 -5.49 12.59
N PHE A 129 -8.95 -5.99 12.09
CA PHE A 129 -9.99 -6.59 12.92
C PHE A 129 -9.54 -7.94 13.49
N GLN A 130 -8.77 -8.74 12.74
CA GLN A 130 -8.16 -9.95 13.30
C GLN A 130 -7.26 -9.64 14.49
N HIS A 131 -6.43 -8.60 14.39
CA HIS A 131 -5.58 -8.15 15.49
C HIS A 131 -6.39 -7.60 16.66
N LEU A 132 -7.45 -6.84 16.39
CA LEU A 132 -8.34 -6.29 17.40
C LEU A 132 -9.09 -7.40 18.15
N ILE A 133 -9.62 -8.39 17.45
CA ILE A 133 -10.29 -9.57 18.03
C ILE A 133 -9.32 -10.35 18.92
N THR A 134 -8.08 -10.56 18.45
CA THR A 134 -7.06 -11.26 19.22
C THR A 134 -6.76 -10.52 20.53
N ALA A 135 -6.60 -9.19 20.46
CA ALA A 135 -6.39 -8.36 21.64
C ALA A 135 -7.61 -8.32 22.57
N ALA A 136 -8.83 -8.27 22.04
CA ALA A 136 -10.07 -8.29 22.82
C ALA A 136 -10.25 -9.61 23.58
N LYS A 137 -9.89 -10.75 22.98
CA LYS A 137 -9.88 -12.06 23.63
C LYS A 137 -8.88 -12.13 24.79
N GLU A 138 -7.68 -11.57 24.62
CA GLU A 138 -6.71 -11.44 25.73
C GLU A 138 -7.28 -10.63 26.90
N CYS A 139 -8.15 -9.66 26.62
CA CYS A 139 -8.84 -8.84 27.61
C CYS A 139 -10.19 -9.40 28.09
N ARG A 140 -10.57 -10.62 27.70
CA ARG A 140 -11.84 -11.29 28.08
C ARG A 140 -13.11 -10.52 27.71
N VAL A 141 -13.09 -9.80 26.59
CA VAL A 141 -14.29 -9.14 26.05
C VAL A 141 -15.05 -10.14 25.16
N ASP A 142 -16.15 -10.71 25.67
CA ASP A 142 -16.94 -11.76 25.00
C ASP A 142 -17.71 -11.30 23.74
N GLN A 143 -17.62 -10.02 23.37
CA GLN A 143 -18.39 -9.42 22.26
C GLN A 143 -17.70 -9.48 20.88
N ALA A 144 -16.63 -10.27 20.74
CA ALA A 144 -15.82 -10.33 19.51
C ALA A 144 -16.58 -10.81 18.25
N GLN A 145 -17.77 -11.39 18.39
CA GLN A 145 -18.55 -11.97 17.28
C GLN A 145 -19.30 -10.96 16.40
N ALA A 146 -19.40 -9.67 16.79
CA ALA A 146 -20.23 -8.67 16.08
C ALA A 146 -19.44 -7.55 15.38
N LEU A 147 -18.16 -7.74 15.08
CA LEU A 147 -17.29 -6.67 14.57
C LEU A 147 -17.35 -6.57 13.03
N THR A 148 -18.51 -6.18 12.48
CA THR A 148 -18.54 -5.66 11.10
C THR A 148 -18.10 -4.20 11.14
N PRO A 149 -17.19 -3.74 10.27
CA PRO A 149 -16.81 -2.33 10.20
C PRO A 149 -18.01 -1.46 9.83
N SER A 150 -18.15 -0.30 10.47
CA SER A 150 -19.18 0.66 10.08
C SER A 150 -18.85 1.33 8.75
N ALA A 151 -19.84 2.00 8.15
CA ALA A 151 -19.63 2.76 6.92
C ALA A 151 -18.58 3.86 7.12
N LEU A 152 -18.61 4.57 8.23
CA LEU A 152 -17.66 5.64 8.55
C LEU A 152 -16.23 5.11 8.67
N GLU A 153 -16.02 3.95 9.30
CA GLU A 153 -14.71 3.32 9.39
C GLU A 153 -14.16 2.96 8.00
N ARG A 154 -14.98 2.34 7.14
CA ARG A 154 -14.62 2.04 5.74
C ARG A 154 -14.27 3.30 4.97
N ASP A 155 -15.03 4.38 5.16
CA ASP A 155 -14.83 5.63 4.44
C ASP A 155 -13.57 6.36 4.92
N ARG A 156 -13.22 6.31 6.21
CA ARG A 156 -11.92 6.83 6.71
C ARG A 156 -10.75 6.09 6.09
N ILE A 157 -10.81 4.76 6.03
CA ILE A 157 -9.75 3.93 5.46
C ILE A 157 -9.60 4.23 3.97
N THR A 158 -10.72 4.27 3.24
CA THR A 158 -10.75 4.59 1.80
C THR A 158 -10.18 5.98 1.51
N ARG A 159 -10.59 7.01 2.28
CA ARG A 159 -10.04 8.36 2.19
C ARG A 159 -8.54 8.38 2.42
N THR A 160 -8.07 7.70 3.47
CA THR A 160 -6.65 7.64 3.81
C THR A 160 -5.81 7.02 2.69
N PHE A 161 -6.32 5.96 2.03
CA PHE A 161 -5.65 5.41 0.84
C PHE A 161 -5.57 6.43 -0.29
N TYR A 162 -6.62 7.19 -0.58
CA TYR A 162 -6.54 8.26 -1.58
C TYR A 162 -5.52 9.35 -1.22
N ILE A 163 -5.48 9.79 0.04
CA ILE A 163 -4.47 10.76 0.50
C ILE A 163 -3.05 10.24 0.28
N ILE A 164 -2.81 8.96 0.55
CA ILE A 164 -1.53 8.31 0.28
C ILE A 164 -1.22 8.26 -1.21
N GLU A 165 -2.20 7.96 -2.07
CA GLU A 165 -1.99 7.98 -3.53
C GLU A 165 -1.65 9.39 -4.02
N ILE A 166 -2.32 10.42 -3.51
CA ILE A 166 -1.98 11.82 -3.84
C ILE A 166 -0.54 12.11 -3.43
N PHE A 167 -0.14 11.74 -2.21
CA PHE A 167 1.25 11.89 -1.75
C PHE A 167 2.23 11.20 -2.69
N PHE A 168 1.95 9.95 -3.08
CA PHE A 168 2.80 9.23 -4.02
C PHE A 168 2.86 9.93 -5.38
N ASN A 169 1.75 10.39 -5.93
CA ASN A 169 1.74 11.05 -7.24
C ASN A 169 2.44 12.40 -7.26
N VAL A 170 2.27 13.22 -6.22
CA VAL A 170 2.94 14.53 -6.12
C VAL A 170 4.46 14.36 -6.00
N PHE A 171 4.93 13.39 -5.20
CA PHE A 171 6.35 13.24 -4.88
C PHE A 171 7.03 12.06 -5.59
N ARG A 172 6.38 11.39 -6.57
CA ARG A 172 7.00 10.26 -7.30
C ARG A 172 8.22 10.69 -8.09
N THR A 173 8.19 11.86 -8.71
CA THR A 173 9.29 12.41 -9.49
C THR A 173 9.20 13.90 -9.30
N THR A 174 10.24 14.54 -8.77
CA THR A 174 10.25 15.98 -8.49
C THR A 174 11.42 16.63 -9.23
N SER A 175 11.40 17.95 -9.38
CA SER A 175 12.58 18.73 -9.76
C SER A 175 13.21 19.42 -8.54
N MET A 176 12.85 18.98 -7.34
CA MET A 176 13.24 19.59 -6.07
C MET A 176 14.62 19.07 -5.66
N SER A 177 15.39 19.89 -4.95
CA SER A 177 16.49 19.36 -4.15
C SER A 177 15.96 18.50 -2.99
N ASP A 178 16.80 17.62 -2.46
CA ASP A 178 16.46 16.76 -1.32
C ASP A 178 15.86 17.55 -0.14
N MET A 179 16.46 18.69 0.20
CA MET A 179 15.98 19.57 1.26
C MET A 179 14.58 20.15 0.96
N GLU A 180 14.35 20.58 -0.28
CA GLU A 180 13.06 21.13 -0.70
C GLU A 180 11.98 20.07 -0.73
N GLU A 181 12.29 18.86 -1.20
CA GLU A 181 11.36 17.74 -1.22
C GLU A 181 10.95 17.35 0.20
N GLY A 182 11.92 17.22 1.12
CA GLY A 182 11.64 16.95 2.52
C GLY A 182 10.73 17.99 3.17
N LEU A 183 10.94 19.28 2.87
CA LEU A 183 10.09 20.35 3.39
C LEU A 183 8.70 20.37 2.75
N ALA A 184 8.59 20.11 1.45
CA ALA A 184 7.30 20.02 0.76
C ALA A 184 6.46 18.82 1.27
N MET A 185 7.09 17.67 1.52
CA MET A 185 6.44 16.52 2.16
C MET A 185 5.99 16.83 3.58
N TYR A 186 6.75 17.62 4.34
CA TYR A 186 6.32 18.08 5.66
C TYR A 186 5.10 19.02 5.55
N HIS A 187 5.11 20.00 4.63
CA HIS A 187 3.98 20.89 4.38
C HIS A 187 2.71 20.13 3.97
N PHE A 188 2.84 19.04 3.23
CA PHE A 188 1.74 18.12 2.95
C PHE A 188 1.08 17.64 4.25
N LEU A 189 1.87 17.10 5.19
CA LEU A 189 1.35 16.51 6.43
C LEU A 189 0.78 17.55 7.41
N VAL A 190 1.31 18.78 7.41
CA VAL A 190 0.78 19.88 8.24
C VAL A 190 -0.64 20.28 7.86
N GLY A 191 -1.09 19.95 6.64
CA GLY A 191 -2.48 20.16 6.21
C GLY A 191 -3.52 19.24 6.85
N PHE A 192 -3.09 18.29 7.70
CA PHE A 192 -3.95 17.31 8.34
C PHE A 192 -3.90 17.41 9.87
N ALA A 193 -4.99 17.05 10.52
CA ALA A 193 -5.01 16.89 11.96
C ALA A 193 -4.13 15.71 12.39
N ARG A 194 -3.63 15.75 13.63
CA ARG A 194 -2.64 14.77 14.11
C ARG A 194 -3.14 13.33 14.09
N TRP A 195 -4.42 13.11 14.39
CA TRP A 195 -5.02 11.78 14.30
C TRP A 195 -5.20 11.33 12.84
N GLU A 196 -5.39 12.24 11.88
CA GLU A 196 -5.42 11.94 10.43
C GLU A 196 -4.02 11.58 9.92
N VAL A 197 -2.96 12.25 10.43
CA VAL A 197 -1.57 11.83 10.15
C VAL A 197 -1.27 10.45 10.76
N GLU A 198 -1.82 10.13 11.93
CA GLU A 198 -1.74 8.77 12.49
C GLU A 198 -2.55 7.76 11.65
N GLN A 199 -3.65 8.15 11.00
CA GLN A 199 -4.39 7.30 10.04
C GLN A 199 -3.50 6.95 8.84
N ILE A 200 -2.83 7.95 8.26
CA ILE A 200 -1.84 7.77 7.18
C ILE A 200 -0.75 6.79 7.63
N THR A 201 -0.27 6.93 8.87
CA THR A 201 0.73 6.02 9.43
C THR A 201 0.22 4.57 9.53
N CYS A 202 -1.02 4.37 9.99
CA CYS A 202 -1.61 3.03 10.07
C CYS A 202 -1.65 2.36 8.69
N VAL A 203 -2.06 3.10 7.66
CA VAL A 203 -2.14 2.57 6.30
C VAL A 203 -0.75 2.31 5.73
N GLN A 204 0.24 3.16 5.99
CA GLN A 204 1.62 2.92 5.57
C GLN A 204 2.19 1.64 6.20
N GLU A 205 1.97 1.41 7.50
CA GLU A 205 2.40 0.18 8.17
C GLU A 205 1.70 -1.04 7.57
N PHE A 206 0.40 -0.95 7.27
CA PHE A 206 -0.34 -2.00 6.58
C PHE A 206 0.25 -2.30 5.20
N LEU A 207 0.50 -1.28 4.36
CA LEU A 207 1.08 -1.44 3.03
C LEU A 207 2.43 -2.15 3.08
N PHE A 208 3.24 -1.89 4.11
CA PHE A 208 4.48 -2.63 4.31
C PHE A 208 4.25 -4.13 4.49
N PHE A 209 3.36 -4.52 5.40
CA PHE A 209 3.08 -5.95 5.61
C PHE A 209 2.46 -6.61 4.38
N HIS A 210 1.76 -5.83 3.57
CA HIS A 210 1.11 -6.31 2.36
C HIS A 210 2.10 -6.50 1.19
N VAL A 211 3.11 -5.63 1.06
CA VAL A 211 4.05 -5.60 -0.08
C VAL A 211 5.38 -6.29 0.23
N SER A 212 5.85 -6.27 1.48
CA SER A 212 7.14 -6.84 1.86
C SER A 212 7.32 -8.32 1.53
N PRO A 213 6.28 -9.20 1.56
CA PRO A 213 6.47 -10.60 1.15
C PRO A 213 6.92 -10.72 -0.30
N SER A 214 6.33 -9.95 -1.22
CA SER A 214 6.73 -9.97 -2.64
C SER A 214 8.12 -9.36 -2.86
N PHE A 215 8.48 -8.32 -2.09
CA PHE A 215 9.84 -7.78 -2.15
C PHE A 215 10.86 -8.80 -1.65
N ASN A 216 10.56 -9.48 -0.54
CA ASN A 216 11.47 -10.43 0.10
C ASN A 216 11.63 -11.71 -0.73
N GLU A 217 10.57 -12.15 -1.42
CA GLU A 217 10.65 -13.24 -2.41
C GLU A 217 11.66 -12.90 -3.53
N MET A 218 11.59 -11.69 -4.08
CA MET A 218 12.57 -11.22 -5.07
C MET A 218 13.99 -11.13 -4.48
N ALA A 219 14.14 -10.58 -3.28
CA ALA A 219 15.45 -10.49 -2.61
C ALA A 219 16.06 -11.86 -2.32
N ALA A 220 15.25 -12.85 -1.96
CA ALA A 220 15.68 -14.21 -1.67
C ALA A 220 16.06 -15.01 -2.93
N HIS A 221 15.31 -14.84 -4.02
CA HIS A 221 15.36 -15.78 -5.14
C HIS A 221 15.79 -15.21 -6.49
N ASP A 222 15.66 -13.91 -6.72
CA ASP A 222 16.06 -13.33 -8.01
C ASP A 222 17.59 -13.32 -8.15
N VAL A 223 18.11 -13.90 -9.23
CA VAL A 223 19.56 -13.96 -9.50
C VAL A 223 20.19 -12.58 -9.65
N GLY A 224 19.48 -11.65 -10.29
CA GLY A 224 19.94 -10.27 -10.45
C GLY A 224 20.05 -9.57 -9.11
N TRP A 225 19.00 -9.62 -8.29
CA TRP A 225 18.99 -9.02 -6.95
C TRP A 225 20.05 -9.65 -6.05
N GLY A 226 20.25 -10.97 -6.17
CA GLY A 226 21.30 -11.69 -5.46
C GLY A 226 22.71 -11.23 -5.80
N LYS A 227 23.00 -11.00 -7.10
CA LYS A 227 24.29 -10.46 -7.56
C LYS A 227 24.62 -9.10 -6.94
N TYR A 228 23.60 -8.28 -6.70
CA TYR A 228 23.73 -6.96 -6.10
C TYR A 228 23.40 -6.94 -4.60
N GLU A 229 23.36 -8.12 -3.97
CA GLU A 229 23.23 -8.30 -2.52
C GLU A 229 22.03 -7.54 -1.94
N VAL A 230 20.90 -7.50 -2.67
CA VAL A 230 19.70 -6.79 -2.20
C VAL A 230 19.14 -7.53 -0.98
N PRO A 231 19.14 -6.91 0.22
CA PRO A 231 18.68 -7.59 1.42
C PRO A 231 17.14 -7.58 1.49
N PRO A 232 16.54 -8.55 2.20
CA PRO A 232 15.13 -8.50 2.53
C PRO A 232 14.82 -7.25 3.38
N VAL A 233 13.65 -6.66 3.17
CA VAL A 233 13.22 -5.48 3.92
C VAL A 233 12.65 -5.92 5.26
N GLN A 234 13.25 -5.42 6.35
CA GLN A 234 12.88 -5.81 7.71
C GLN A 234 11.96 -4.80 8.40
N TRP A 235 11.77 -3.63 7.79
CA TRP A 235 10.99 -2.55 8.36
C TRP A 235 10.54 -1.59 7.27
N PHE A 236 9.43 -0.89 7.51
CA PHE A 236 8.71 -0.13 6.49
C PHE A 236 9.35 1.18 6.06
N GLY A 237 10.38 1.67 6.76
CA GLY A 237 11.15 2.84 6.35
C GLY A 237 12.43 2.49 5.58
N ALA A 238 12.61 1.23 5.18
CA ALA A 238 13.71 0.82 4.31
C ALA A 238 13.66 1.61 2.97
N PRO A 239 14.74 2.26 2.54
CA PRO A 239 14.70 3.13 1.35
C PRO A 239 14.23 2.45 0.07
N GLN A 240 14.54 1.15 -0.12
CA GLN A 240 14.21 0.39 -1.32
C GLN A 240 12.69 0.16 -1.45
N ILE A 241 12.01 -0.29 -0.39
CA ILE A 241 10.56 -0.54 -0.46
C ILE A 241 9.76 0.74 -0.70
N HIS A 242 10.28 1.88 -0.24
CA HIS A 242 9.65 3.17 -0.50
C HIS A 242 9.59 3.54 -1.97
N SER A 243 10.61 3.20 -2.76
CA SER A 243 10.55 3.42 -4.21
C SER A 243 9.48 2.59 -4.90
N VAL A 244 9.13 1.42 -4.33
CA VAL A 244 8.01 0.59 -4.77
C VAL A 244 6.68 1.28 -4.47
N TYR A 245 6.55 1.93 -3.30
CA TYR A 245 5.34 2.68 -2.94
C TYR A 245 5.00 3.78 -3.94
N PHE A 246 6.02 4.49 -4.44
CA PHE A 246 5.84 5.55 -5.44
C PHE A 246 5.40 5.05 -6.83
N LYS A 247 5.27 3.74 -7.04
CA LYS A 247 4.58 3.17 -8.21
C LYS A 247 3.05 3.28 -8.14
N GLY A 248 2.50 3.64 -6.97
CA GLY A 248 1.08 3.84 -6.75
C GLY A 248 0.35 2.59 -6.22
N LEU A 249 -0.78 2.80 -5.56
CA LEU A 249 -1.53 1.78 -4.83
C LEU A 249 -2.05 0.64 -5.73
N ALA A 250 -2.37 0.92 -7.00
CA ALA A 250 -2.79 -0.12 -7.93
C ALA A 250 -1.68 -1.15 -8.21
N VAL A 251 -0.42 -0.69 -8.27
CA VAL A 251 0.74 -1.57 -8.40
C VAL A 251 1.01 -2.32 -7.10
N LEU A 252 0.84 -1.67 -5.95
CA LEU A 252 1.02 -2.32 -4.64
C LEU A 252 0.00 -3.44 -4.39
N ASP A 253 -1.28 -3.21 -4.72
CA ASP A 253 -2.32 -4.24 -4.67
C ASP A 253 -2.00 -5.41 -5.61
N SER A 254 -1.50 -5.11 -6.82
CA SER A 254 -1.08 -6.14 -7.78
C SER A 254 0.11 -6.95 -7.27
N LEU A 255 1.10 -6.30 -6.65
CA LEU A 255 2.26 -6.95 -6.05
C LEU A 255 1.84 -7.87 -4.91
N ALA A 256 1.06 -7.38 -3.95
CA ALA A 256 0.63 -8.17 -2.80
C ALA A 256 -0.16 -9.43 -3.20
N ARG A 257 -0.85 -9.40 -4.34
CA ARG A 257 -1.61 -10.53 -4.89
C ARG A 257 -0.80 -11.44 -5.80
N ALA A 258 0.39 -11.04 -6.22
CA ALA A 258 1.24 -11.81 -7.12
C ALA A 258 1.85 -13.01 -6.37
N LYS A 259 1.40 -14.22 -6.72
CA LYS A 259 1.83 -15.48 -6.07
C LYS A 259 3.02 -16.16 -6.74
N THR A 260 3.45 -15.67 -7.90
CA THR A 260 4.48 -16.31 -8.72
C THR A 260 5.60 -15.34 -9.00
N TYR A 261 6.83 -15.85 -9.01
CA TYR A 261 8.03 -15.08 -9.37
C TYR A 261 7.84 -14.31 -10.70
N ASP A 262 7.36 -14.94 -11.77
CA ASP A 262 7.22 -14.27 -13.07
C ASP A 262 6.29 -13.04 -13.04
N ALA A 263 5.23 -13.11 -12.23
CA ALA A 263 4.31 -11.98 -12.04
C ALA A 263 4.97 -10.86 -11.23
N GLN A 264 5.67 -11.21 -10.13
CA GLN A 264 6.42 -10.25 -9.32
C GLN A 264 7.54 -9.60 -10.13
N PHE A 265 8.33 -10.40 -10.86
CA PHE A 265 9.40 -9.95 -11.75
C PHE A 265 8.91 -8.90 -12.75
N LYS A 266 7.75 -9.12 -13.39
CA LYS A 266 7.12 -8.13 -14.29
C LYS A 266 6.71 -6.85 -13.56
N LEU A 267 6.11 -6.96 -12.38
CA LEU A 267 5.68 -5.81 -11.56
C LEU A 267 6.87 -5.00 -10.98
N PHE A 268 8.03 -5.64 -10.82
CA PHE A 268 9.31 -5.00 -10.52
C PHE A 268 10.07 -4.57 -11.79
N ASP A 269 9.36 -4.13 -12.83
CA ASP A 269 9.92 -3.64 -14.10
C ASP A 269 10.93 -4.60 -14.74
N HIS A 270 10.60 -5.89 -14.75
CA HIS A 270 11.48 -6.98 -15.20
C HIS A 270 12.72 -7.16 -14.31
N GLY A 271 12.49 -7.22 -13.00
CA GLY A 271 13.53 -7.47 -11.99
C GLY A 271 14.50 -6.32 -11.78
N GLN A 272 14.13 -5.10 -12.17
CA GLN A 272 14.94 -3.93 -11.82
C GLN A 272 14.96 -3.73 -10.31
N ILE A 273 16.16 -3.55 -9.77
CA ILE A 273 16.34 -3.29 -8.34
C ILE A 273 15.79 -1.89 -8.05
N PRO A 274 14.80 -1.78 -7.14
CA PRO A 274 14.23 -0.48 -6.81
C PRO A 274 15.29 0.42 -6.16
N ARG A 275 15.51 1.60 -6.73
CA ARG A 275 16.50 2.56 -6.21
C ARG A 275 16.03 3.09 -4.86
N GLY A 276 16.89 3.04 -3.85
CA GLY A 276 16.59 3.62 -2.54
C GLY A 276 16.24 5.11 -2.64
N ARG A 277 15.26 5.54 -1.85
CA ARG A 277 14.88 6.95 -1.72
C ARG A 277 15.15 7.47 -0.31
N ASP A 278 15.92 8.55 -0.23
CA ASP A 278 16.21 9.23 1.04
C ASP A 278 15.00 10.00 1.58
N HIS A 279 14.22 10.63 0.71
CA HIS A 279 12.96 11.29 1.06
C HIS A 279 11.79 10.39 0.71
N ASN A 280 10.93 10.15 1.71
CA ASN A 280 9.78 9.27 1.61
C ASN A 280 8.80 9.57 2.74
N LEU A 281 7.61 8.96 2.67
CA LEU A 281 6.55 9.18 3.66
C LEU A 281 7.01 8.88 5.10
N PHE A 282 7.81 7.84 5.33
CA PHE A 282 8.35 7.55 6.67
C PHE A 282 9.24 8.69 7.17
N ARG A 283 10.15 9.20 6.34
CA ARG A 283 11.00 10.34 6.70
C ARG A 283 10.19 11.61 6.90
N ALA A 284 9.14 11.83 6.11
CA ALA A 284 8.23 12.95 6.28
C ALA A 284 7.49 12.87 7.63
N LEU A 285 6.97 11.70 8.00
CA LEU A 285 6.33 11.47 9.31
C LEU A 285 7.31 11.64 10.48
N LYS A 286 8.55 11.20 10.31
CA LYS A 286 9.60 11.41 11.31
C LYS A 286 9.96 12.91 11.43
N GLY A 287 10.12 13.60 10.30
CA GLY A 287 10.38 15.04 10.26
C GLY A 287 9.23 15.86 10.85
N PHE A 288 7.98 15.42 10.64
CA PHE A 288 6.79 16.00 11.26
C PHE A 288 6.91 16.01 12.79
N LYS A 289 7.33 14.88 13.37
CA LYS A 289 7.64 14.77 14.81
C LYS A 289 8.77 15.70 15.25
N ASP A 290 9.85 15.80 14.49
CA ASP A 290 11.04 16.55 14.91
C ASP A 290 10.82 18.08 14.82
N MET A 291 10.12 18.56 13.78
CA MET A 291 9.84 19.99 13.56
C MET A 291 8.78 20.55 14.53
N GLU A 292 7.83 19.72 14.98
CA GLU A 292 6.88 20.12 16.02
C GLU A 292 7.51 20.29 17.40
N GLY A 293 8.67 19.65 17.66
CA GLY A 293 9.37 19.74 18.95
C GLY A 293 9.79 21.16 19.33
N GLY A 294 9.88 22.09 18.36
CA GLY A 294 10.17 23.50 18.60
C GLY A 294 9.00 24.31 19.16
N ARG A 295 7.75 23.85 19.00
CA ARG A 295 6.53 24.56 19.44
C ARG A 295 6.07 24.11 20.84
N GLY A 296 6.93 24.32 21.84
CA GLY A 296 6.56 24.26 23.27
C GLY A 296 6.35 22.86 23.86
N ARG A 297 6.31 22.78 25.20
CA ARG A 297 6.14 21.56 26.00
C ARG A 297 4.68 21.07 26.10
N ALA A 298 3.82 21.45 25.16
CA ALA A 298 2.41 21.09 25.25
C ALA A 298 2.24 19.56 25.19
N THR A 299 1.40 19.04 26.07
CA THR A 299 1.03 17.62 26.09
C THR A 299 -0.27 17.41 25.34
N VAL A 300 -0.52 16.17 24.91
CA VAL A 300 -1.80 15.81 24.25
C VAL A 300 -3.00 16.05 25.15
N SER A 301 -2.86 15.94 26.47
CA SER A 301 -3.93 16.31 27.41
C SER A 301 -4.37 17.76 27.28
N GLN A 302 -3.44 18.67 27.01
CA GLN A 302 -3.67 20.11 26.81
C GLN A 302 -4.14 20.45 25.39
N TYR A 303 -4.13 19.47 24.49
CA TYR A 303 -4.53 19.67 23.11
C TYR A 303 -6.05 19.82 23.00
N ASN A 304 -6.48 20.97 22.50
CA ASN A 304 -7.81 21.23 21.98
C ASN A 304 -7.71 21.63 20.49
N MET A 305 -8.81 21.52 19.76
CA MET A 305 -8.80 21.86 18.33
C MET A 305 -8.73 23.37 18.10
N GLU A 306 -9.35 24.15 18.99
CA GLU A 306 -9.49 25.60 18.86
C GLU A 306 -8.15 26.36 19.05
N ASP A 307 -7.33 26.02 20.05
CA ASP A 307 -6.10 26.78 20.34
C ASP A 307 -5.01 26.55 19.30
N TYR A 308 -5.08 25.44 18.57
CA TYR A 308 -4.07 25.06 17.59
C TYR A 308 -4.43 25.46 16.16
N GLY A 309 -5.66 25.95 15.92
CA GLY A 309 -6.10 26.42 14.60
C GLY A 309 -6.06 25.35 13.51
N ILE A 310 -6.04 24.06 13.88
CA ILE A 310 -6.09 22.94 12.93
C ILE A 310 -7.49 22.35 13.00
N SER A 311 -8.27 22.64 11.97
CA SER A 311 -9.53 21.96 11.72
C SER A 311 -9.22 20.55 11.16
N PRO A 312 -10.00 19.52 11.51
CA PRO A 312 -9.96 18.24 10.81
C PRO A 312 -10.02 18.48 9.30
N HIS A 313 -9.19 17.80 8.52
CA HIS A 313 -9.23 17.91 7.07
C HIS A 313 -10.57 17.40 6.52
N PHE A 314 -11.15 16.40 7.20
CA PHE A 314 -12.47 15.90 6.89
C PHE A 314 -13.48 16.25 7.97
N ASP A 315 -14.66 16.71 7.54
CA ASP A 315 -15.83 16.86 8.40
C ASP A 315 -16.40 15.48 8.77
N ASP A 316 -15.74 14.82 9.72
CA ASP A 316 -16.15 13.52 10.26
C ASP A 316 -17.15 13.75 11.41
N PRO A 317 -18.41 13.30 11.27
CA PRO A 317 -19.43 13.52 12.29
C PRO A 317 -19.15 12.73 13.59
N ASP A 318 -18.23 11.78 13.56
CA ASP A 318 -17.89 10.90 14.67
C ASP A 318 -16.51 11.25 15.25
N GLY A 319 -16.49 11.64 16.52
CA GLY A 319 -15.29 12.03 17.26
C GLY A 319 -14.41 10.85 17.74
N GLY A 320 -14.71 9.62 17.31
CA GLY A 320 -13.98 8.41 17.70
C GLY A 320 -12.48 8.50 17.43
N PRO A 321 -12.03 8.80 16.20
CA PRO A 321 -10.61 8.94 15.85
C PRO A 321 -9.83 9.89 16.77
N PHE A 322 -10.41 11.08 17.03
CA PHE A 322 -9.80 12.06 17.91
C PHE A 322 -9.72 11.55 19.36
N SER A 323 -10.81 10.95 19.85
CA SER A 323 -10.91 10.48 21.23
C SER A 323 -9.93 9.36 21.53
N ILE A 324 -9.84 8.35 20.67
CA ILE A 324 -8.90 7.25 20.87
C ILE A 324 -7.44 7.68 20.64
N TRP A 325 -7.18 8.61 19.72
CA TRP A 325 -5.85 9.22 19.58
C TRP A 325 -5.45 9.96 20.86
N LYS A 326 -6.34 10.81 21.38
CA LYS A 326 -6.09 11.57 22.63
C LYS A 326 -5.85 10.62 23.79
N TRP A 327 -6.67 9.59 23.94
CA TRP A 327 -6.47 8.54 24.96
C TRP A 327 -5.13 7.81 24.84
N ALA A 328 -4.74 7.41 23.62
CA ALA A 328 -3.51 6.66 23.39
C ALA A 328 -2.24 7.49 23.67
N HIS A 329 -2.33 8.82 23.58
CA HIS A 329 -1.19 9.73 23.65
C HIS A 329 -1.27 10.78 24.77
N GLU A 330 -2.28 10.75 25.63
CA GLU A 330 -2.57 11.79 26.63
C GLU A 330 -1.35 12.26 27.44
N GLY A 331 -0.48 11.31 27.84
CA GLY A 331 0.73 11.59 28.62
C GLY A 331 1.97 11.97 27.81
N PHE A 332 1.88 12.08 26.49
CA PHE A 332 3.00 12.38 25.61
C PHE A 332 3.03 13.85 25.21
N PRO A 333 4.24 14.40 24.96
CA PRO A 333 4.37 15.66 24.24
C PRO A 333 3.68 15.58 22.88
N LEU A 334 3.04 16.68 22.46
CA LEU A 334 2.25 16.74 21.23
C LEU A 334 3.06 16.33 19.99
N HIS A 335 4.31 16.79 19.88
CA HIS A 335 5.21 16.44 18.79
C HIS A 335 5.54 14.94 18.72
N SER A 336 5.41 14.21 19.84
CA SER A 336 5.62 12.76 19.93
C SER A 336 4.33 11.94 19.83
N ALA A 337 3.18 12.59 19.61
CA ALA A 337 1.87 11.96 19.55
C ALA A 337 1.48 11.46 18.15
N VAL A 338 2.31 11.73 17.15
CA VAL A 338 2.21 11.18 15.80
C VAL A 338 3.41 10.27 15.56
N TYR A 339 3.18 9.13 14.90
CA TYR A 339 4.24 8.19 14.53
C TYR A 339 5.05 7.68 15.74
N ASN A 340 4.42 7.54 16.91
CA ASN A 340 5.13 7.00 18.07
C ASN A 340 5.43 5.50 17.85
N ARG A 341 6.70 5.12 17.71
CA ARG A 341 7.12 3.72 17.50
C ARG A 341 6.63 2.75 18.58
N HIS A 342 6.37 3.24 19.79
CA HIS A 342 5.84 2.45 20.91
C HIS A 342 4.33 2.19 20.80
N ARG A 343 3.68 2.68 19.73
CA ARG A 343 2.26 2.51 19.41
C ARG A 343 2.00 1.64 18.18
N SER A 344 3.01 0.96 17.64
CA SER A 344 2.83 0.07 16.48
C SER A 344 1.74 -0.99 16.70
N ARG A 345 1.59 -1.51 17.92
CA ARG A 345 0.50 -2.44 18.27
C ARG A 345 -0.88 -1.82 18.08
N LEU A 346 -1.08 -0.56 18.48
CA LEU A 346 -2.35 0.14 18.27
C LEU A 346 -2.60 0.42 16.80
N ARG A 347 -1.56 0.80 16.04
CA ARG A 347 -1.69 1.01 14.59
C ARG A 347 -2.07 -0.26 13.83
N ARG A 348 -1.61 -1.43 14.27
CA ARG A 348 -2.08 -2.73 13.76
C ARG A 348 -3.56 -3.00 14.04
N TRP A 349 -4.17 -2.33 15.01
CA TRP A 349 -5.62 -2.38 15.22
C TRP A 349 -6.38 -1.38 14.33
N GLY A 350 -5.67 -0.54 13.57
CA GLY A 350 -6.28 0.59 12.87
C GLY A 350 -6.98 1.51 13.86
N TYR A 351 -6.44 1.70 15.07
CA TYR A 351 -7.19 2.25 16.20
C TYR A 351 -7.82 3.64 15.92
N VAL A 352 -7.13 4.50 15.17
CA VAL A 352 -7.63 5.83 14.75
C VAL A 352 -8.64 5.78 13.59
N MET A 353 -8.95 4.60 13.07
CA MET A 353 -10.04 4.41 12.11
C MET A 353 -11.36 4.14 12.82
N LEU A 354 -11.33 3.67 14.08
CA LEU A 354 -12.50 3.16 14.80
C LEU A 354 -13.50 4.26 15.14
N ASP A 355 -14.78 3.95 15.03
CA ASP A 355 -15.85 4.87 15.42
C ASP A 355 -16.10 4.89 16.94
N GLN A 356 -16.75 5.95 17.42
CA GLN A 356 -17.03 6.14 18.84
C GLN A 356 -17.91 5.03 19.42
N ALA A 357 -18.83 4.47 18.62
CA ALA A 357 -19.72 3.40 19.05
C ALA A 357 -18.93 2.12 19.34
N ARG A 358 -17.95 1.79 18.50
CA ARG A 358 -17.06 0.65 18.68
C ARG A 358 -16.13 0.85 19.85
N LEU A 359 -15.59 2.06 20.06
CA LEU A 359 -14.76 2.36 21.23
C LEU A 359 -15.52 2.04 22.53
N LYS A 360 -16.78 2.49 22.63
CA LYS A 360 -17.66 2.20 23.77
C LYS A 360 -17.95 0.71 23.91
N THR A 361 -18.24 0.03 22.81
CA THR A 361 -18.55 -1.41 22.80
C THR A 361 -17.37 -2.25 23.29
N LEU A 362 -16.16 -1.86 22.92
CA LEU A 362 -14.93 -2.55 23.33
C LEU A 362 -14.43 -2.13 24.71
N ALA A 363 -15.14 -1.23 25.41
CA ALA A 363 -14.68 -0.57 26.63
C ALA A 363 -13.27 0.03 26.48
N LEU A 364 -12.90 0.40 25.24
CA LEU A 364 -11.65 1.11 24.98
C LEU A 364 -11.84 2.56 25.45
N CYS A 365 -10.79 3.11 26.05
CA CYS A 365 -10.78 4.46 26.61
C CYS A 365 -11.44 4.65 28.00
N GLU A 366 -11.91 3.59 28.67
CA GLU A 366 -12.44 3.71 30.05
C GLU A 366 -11.33 3.91 31.10
N GLU A 367 -10.20 3.22 30.94
CA GLU A 367 -9.02 3.36 31.79
C GLU A 367 -7.89 4.09 31.04
N ARG A 368 -7.00 4.76 31.78
CA ARG A 368 -5.81 5.39 31.20
C ARG A 368 -4.96 4.34 30.49
N TYR A 369 -4.54 4.61 29.25
CA TYR A 369 -3.72 3.66 28.50
C TYR A 369 -2.40 3.36 29.24
N GLN A 370 -2.27 2.13 29.75
CA GLN A 370 -1.03 1.66 30.35
C GLN A 370 -0.16 1.01 29.28
N LEU A 371 1.08 1.50 29.14
CA LEU A 371 2.10 0.79 28.38
C LEU A 371 2.40 -0.53 29.07
N ARG A 372 1.74 -1.62 28.66
CA ARG A 372 2.33 -2.95 28.82
C ARG A 372 3.64 -2.95 28.05
N GLU A 373 4.75 -3.30 28.71
CA GLU A 373 6.12 -3.28 28.18
C GLU A 373 6.17 -3.81 26.74
N ALA A 374 6.07 -2.89 25.78
CA ALA A 374 6.12 -3.23 24.38
C ALA A 374 7.59 -3.25 24.02
N ARG A 375 8.15 -4.46 23.82
CA ARG A 375 9.44 -4.58 23.13
C ARG A 375 9.32 -3.78 21.82
N PRO A 376 10.28 -2.89 21.52
CA PRO A 376 10.25 -2.11 20.29
C PRO A 376 10.06 -3.07 19.12
N PHE A 377 9.16 -2.70 18.22
CA PHE A 377 8.77 -3.54 17.10
C PHE A 377 10.00 -4.00 16.31
N ARG A 378 10.26 -5.32 16.35
CA ARG A 378 11.18 -6.02 15.46
C ARG A 378 10.30 -6.97 14.66
N TRP A 379 10.04 -6.65 13.40
CA TRP A 379 9.39 -7.61 12.52
C TRP A 379 10.38 -8.74 12.27
N SER A 380 10.00 -9.95 12.68
CA SER A 380 10.54 -11.18 12.13
C SER A 380 9.38 -11.77 11.34
N PRO A 381 9.46 -11.85 9.99
CA PRO A 381 8.45 -12.56 9.22
C PRO A 381 8.29 -13.99 9.76
N PRO A 382 7.07 -14.57 9.70
CA PRO A 382 6.80 -15.91 10.24
C PRO A 382 7.73 -17.02 9.70
N ASP A 383 8.29 -16.82 8.50
CA ASP A 383 9.07 -17.83 7.76
C ASP A 383 10.55 -17.47 7.59
N PHE A 384 11.06 -16.42 8.25
CA PHE A 384 12.49 -16.10 8.20
C PHE A 384 13.20 -16.51 9.49
N PRO A 385 14.33 -17.24 9.42
CA PRO A 385 15.06 -17.63 10.61
C PRO A 385 15.56 -16.40 11.39
N PRO A 386 15.70 -16.51 12.72
CA PRO A 386 16.31 -15.47 13.54
C PRO A 386 17.76 -15.19 13.10
N ARG A 387 18.09 -13.91 13.03
CA ARG A 387 19.32 -13.32 12.47
C ARG A 387 20.66 -13.76 13.09
N GLU A 388 20.68 -14.49 14.19
CA GLU A 388 21.94 -14.73 14.93
C GLU A 388 22.76 -15.93 14.41
N ASP A 389 22.18 -16.78 13.55
CA ASP A 389 22.89 -17.91 12.88
C ASP A 389 22.89 -17.81 11.32
N ASP A 390 22.38 -16.71 10.73
CA ASP A 390 21.90 -16.68 9.34
C ASP A 390 22.73 -15.79 8.36
N ASP A 391 23.71 -15.02 8.86
CA ASP A 391 24.54 -14.15 8.00
C ASP A 391 25.41 -14.98 7.02
N GLU A 392 25.87 -16.17 7.42
CA GLU A 392 26.61 -17.08 6.52
C GLU A 392 25.72 -17.66 5.40
N SER A 393 24.44 -17.91 5.69
CA SER A 393 23.46 -18.46 4.74
C SER A 393 23.20 -17.48 3.59
N TRP A 394 23.00 -16.20 3.92
CA TRP A 394 22.79 -15.14 2.91
C TRP A 394 24.03 -14.85 2.09
N GLU A 395 25.20 -14.82 2.73
CA GLU A 395 26.48 -14.62 2.03
C GLU A 395 26.72 -15.73 0.99
N LEU A 396 26.41 -16.99 1.33
CA LEU A 396 26.49 -18.11 0.39
C LEU A 396 25.46 -17.99 -0.75
N SER A 397 24.22 -17.60 -0.42
CA SER A 397 23.17 -17.34 -1.41
C SER A 397 23.58 -16.25 -2.41
N TYR A 398 24.15 -15.13 -1.92
CA TYR A 398 24.63 -14.04 -2.78
C TYR A 398 25.78 -14.49 -3.67
N ARG A 399 26.76 -15.21 -3.13
CA ARG A 399 27.89 -15.75 -3.92
C ARG A 399 27.42 -16.66 -5.03
N GLU A 400 26.48 -17.56 -4.74
CA GLU A 400 25.98 -18.51 -5.74
C GLU A 400 25.14 -17.83 -6.82
N ARG A 401 24.25 -16.91 -6.44
CA ARG A 401 23.49 -16.11 -7.42
C ARG A 401 24.40 -15.18 -8.21
N ALA A 402 25.47 -14.65 -7.62
CA ALA A 402 26.48 -13.87 -8.33
C ALA A 402 27.21 -14.72 -9.38
N ARG A 403 27.59 -15.97 -9.06
CA ARG A 403 28.17 -16.93 -10.00
C ARG A 403 27.24 -17.17 -11.18
N ILE A 404 25.97 -17.49 -10.93
CA ILE A 404 24.96 -17.72 -11.97
C ILE A 404 24.79 -16.48 -12.85
N TYR A 405 24.76 -15.29 -12.25
CA TYR A 405 24.64 -14.03 -12.99
C TYR A 405 25.82 -13.78 -13.92
N ASP A 406 27.04 -14.03 -13.45
CA ASP A 406 28.30 -13.86 -14.21
C ASP A 406 28.43 -14.88 -15.35
N GLU A 407 27.87 -16.08 -15.15
CA GLU A 407 27.67 -17.10 -16.18
C GLU A 407 26.49 -16.80 -17.14
N HIS A 408 25.93 -15.58 -17.09
CA HIS A 408 24.82 -15.10 -17.92
C HIS A 408 23.46 -15.79 -17.67
N GLY A 409 23.32 -16.46 -16.52
CA GLY A 409 22.05 -16.98 -16.01
C GLY A 409 21.18 -15.86 -15.42
N ARG A 410 19.87 -15.95 -15.61
CA ARG A 410 18.87 -15.04 -15.03
C ARG A 410 17.64 -15.85 -14.60
N GLY A 411 16.84 -15.31 -13.69
CA GLY A 411 15.59 -15.94 -13.26
C GLY A 411 15.56 -16.22 -11.77
N TRP A 412 14.73 -17.19 -11.40
CA TRP A 412 14.50 -17.61 -10.02
C TRP A 412 15.49 -18.71 -9.62
N TRP A 413 16.08 -18.57 -8.45
CA TRP A 413 17.03 -19.52 -7.86
C TRP A 413 16.61 -19.89 -6.43
N SER A 414 16.83 -21.14 -6.06
CA SER A 414 16.89 -21.55 -4.66
C SER A 414 18.08 -22.48 -4.43
N ALA A 415 18.49 -22.65 -3.17
CA ALA A 415 19.63 -23.50 -2.82
C ALA A 415 19.47 -24.91 -3.42
N GLY A 416 20.40 -25.30 -4.30
CA GLY A 416 20.39 -26.60 -4.98
C GLY A 416 19.43 -26.73 -6.16
N ASP A 417 18.69 -25.69 -6.53
CA ASP A 417 17.75 -25.69 -7.67
C ASP A 417 18.06 -24.55 -8.66
N GLU A 418 18.64 -24.92 -9.80
CA GLU A 418 18.86 -24.04 -10.95
C GLU A 418 17.83 -24.30 -12.08
N SER A 419 16.78 -25.09 -11.86
CA SER A 419 15.84 -25.51 -12.90
C SER A 419 15.05 -24.37 -13.56
N LYS A 420 14.90 -23.25 -12.84
CA LYS A 420 14.22 -22.03 -13.31
C LYS A 420 15.18 -20.95 -13.81
N ILE A 421 16.47 -21.27 -13.97
CA ILE A 421 17.47 -20.37 -14.55
C ILE A 421 17.41 -20.42 -16.07
N VAL A 422 17.29 -19.24 -16.67
CA VAL A 422 17.39 -19.03 -18.10
C VAL A 422 18.82 -18.61 -18.43
N TRP A 423 19.55 -19.50 -19.07
CA TRP A 423 20.90 -19.27 -19.57
C TRP A 423 20.85 -18.63 -20.96
N ARG A 424 21.31 -17.38 -21.09
CA ARG A 424 21.47 -16.78 -22.42
C ARG A 424 22.72 -17.37 -23.07
N GLN A 425 22.55 -18.13 -24.16
CA GLN A 425 23.68 -18.50 -25.00
C GLN A 425 24.40 -17.22 -25.41
N ALA A 426 25.70 -17.13 -25.09
CA ALA A 426 26.54 -16.07 -25.59
C ALA A 426 26.37 -16.05 -27.11
N LYS A 427 25.81 -14.96 -27.66
CA LYS A 427 25.84 -14.76 -29.11
C LYS A 427 27.31 -14.83 -29.50
N GLU A 428 27.68 -15.84 -30.25
CA GLU A 428 29.02 -16.01 -30.80
C GLU A 428 29.37 -14.73 -31.57
N GLY A 429 30.19 -13.87 -30.95
CA GLY A 429 30.94 -12.87 -31.69
C GLY A 429 31.89 -13.57 -32.67
N PRO A 430 32.32 -12.89 -33.75
CA PRO A 430 33.06 -13.54 -34.81
C PRO A 430 34.33 -14.19 -34.27
N ALA A 431 34.49 -15.45 -34.65
CA ALA A 431 35.52 -16.39 -34.19
C ALA A 431 36.89 -15.74 -33.93
N LYS A 432 37.32 -15.81 -32.67
CA LYS A 432 38.75 -15.88 -32.33
C LYS A 432 38.99 -17.22 -31.66
N SER A 433 39.63 -18.11 -32.42
CA SER A 433 40.50 -19.25 -32.11
C SER A 433 40.23 -20.14 -30.87
N PRO A 434 40.48 -21.46 -30.96
CA PRO A 434 39.96 -22.43 -30.01
C PRO A 434 40.73 -22.39 -28.68
N ALA A 435 40.06 -22.00 -27.60
CA ALA A 435 40.52 -22.21 -26.23
C ALA A 435 39.62 -23.23 -25.52
N LYS A 436 40.24 -24.35 -25.15
CA LYS A 436 39.84 -25.43 -24.23
C LYS A 436 38.36 -25.49 -23.81
N LYS A 437 37.65 -26.49 -24.35
CA LYS A 437 36.39 -27.02 -23.82
C LYS A 437 36.57 -27.52 -22.38
N SER A 438 35.81 -26.96 -21.45
CA SER A 438 35.53 -27.55 -20.14
C SER A 438 34.46 -28.65 -20.29
N PRO A 439 34.50 -29.75 -19.52
CA PRO A 439 33.58 -30.85 -19.70
C PRO A 439 32.20 -30.55 -19.10
N ALA A 440 31.16 -31.01 -19.78
CA ALA A 440 29.78 -30.97 -19.34
C ALA A 440 29.59 -31.66 -17.98
N LYS A 441 28.80 -31.03 -17.09
CA LYS A 441 28.45 -31.58 -15.77
C LYS A 441 27.71 -32.92 -15.95
N ALA A 442 28.31 -33.97 -15.42
CA ALA A 442 27.74 -35.31 -15.35
C ALA A 442 26.59 -35.37 -14.33
N HIS A 443 25.61 -36.24 -14.60
CA HIS A 443 24.64 -36.69 -13.60
C HIS A 443 25.36 -37.13 -12.32
N ILE A 444 25.02 -36.54 -11.19
CA ILE A 444 25.56 -36.90 -9.88
C ILE A 444 25.00 -38.28 -9.50
N ILE A 445 25.83 -39.32 -9.63
CA ILE A 445 25.57 -40.65 -9.07
C ILE A 445 26.14 -40.61 -7.63
N PRO A 446 25.31 -40.83 -6.58
CA PRO A 446 25.79 -40.81 -5.22
C PRO A 446 26.88 -41.87 -5.03
N THR A 447 27.97 -41.51 -4.35
CA THR A 447 29.11 -42.42 -4.17
C THR A 447 28.99 -43.30 -2.92
N SER A 448 27.97 -43.06 -2.09
CA SER A 448 27.67 -43.87 -0.90
C SER A 448 26.18 -43.95 -0.61
N LEU A 449 25.80 -44.96 0.18
CA LEU A 449 24.41 -45.17 0.61
C LEU A 449 23.92 -44.02 1.52
N GLU A 450 24.80 -43.47 2.38
CA GLU A 450 24.50 -42.29 3.20
C GLU A 450 24.28 -41.02 2.36
N GLU A 451 25.01 -40.85 1.25
CA GLU A 451 24.85 -39.71 0.35
C GLU A 451 23.57 -39.84 -0.49
N ALA A 452 23.25 -41.04 -0.97
CA ALA A 452 21.98 -41.33 -1.63
C ALA A 452 20.78 -41.07 -0.70
N ARG A 453 20.87 -41.47 0.58
CA ARG A 453 19.82 -41.21 1.57
C ARG A 453 19.64 -39.72 1.86
N ARG A 454 20.73 -38.93 1.93
CA ARG A 454 20.64 -37.47 2.10
C ARG A 454 19.96 -36.78 0.93
N ILE A 455 20.27 -37.19 -0.30
CA ILE A 455 19.67 -36.63 -1.52
C ILE A 455 18.17 -36.98 -1.61
N ILE A 456 17.77 -38.20 -1.23
CA ILE A 456 16.36 -38.62 -1.23
C ILE A 456 15.55 -37.89 -0.14
N LEU A 457 16.13 -37.69 1.05
CA LEU A 457 15.46 -36.97 2.14
C LEU A 457 15.30 -35.47 1.85
N ALA A 458 16.17 -34.87 1.04
CA ALA A 458 16.05 -33.48 0.61
C ALA A 458 14.95 -33.25 -0.45
N LEU A 459 14.51 -34.31 -1.14
CA LEU A 459 13.49 -34.24 -2.20
C LEU A 459 12.05 -34.45 -1.69
N GLN A 460 11.88 -34.78 -0.41
CA GLN A 460 10.57 -34.93 0.20
C GLN A 460 10.40 -33.90 1.30
N TRP A 461 9.82 -32.74 0.96
CA TRP A 461 8.80 -32.05 1.77
C TRP A 461 8.05 -31.05 0.86
N PRO A 462 6.69 -31.04 0.90
CA PRO A 462 5.86 -30.12 0.13
C PRO A 462 5.81 -28.70 0.70
#